data_AF-C6XXT1-F1
#
_entry.id   AF-C6XXT1-F1
#
_cell.length_a   1.000
_cell.length_b   1.000
_cell.length_c   1.000
_cell.angle_alpha   90.00
_cell.angle_beta   90.00
_cell.angle_gamma   90.00
#
_symmetry.space_group_name_H-M   'P 1'
#
loop_
_entity.id
_entity.type
_entity.pdbx_description
1 polymer ?
#
loop_
_entity_poly.entity_id
_entity_poly.type
_entity_poly.pdbx_seq_one_letter_code
_entity_poly.pdbx_strand_id
1 'polypeptide(L)'
;MGESILNNEKVTELYLYIVQHSDTDTEYWYGGISDVNSILATFDRNDIKDLVNTLIEWRPELLSNLAFALTADDDRGLPAVRSYLYAHIFLILDNPELLNVIDDFDYLLNSDDMVSPLVPDIRRKLNEYNFLNYDRVAIGNCQVVLNKLNCH
;
A
#
# COMPACT_ATOMS: atom_id res chain seq x y z
N MET A 1 16.11 8.36 19.82
CA MET A 1 15.42 7.81 18.64
C MET A 1 14.44 6.77 19.17
N GLY A 2 13.12 6.88 19.11
CA GLY A 2 12.19 7.94 18.75
C GLY A 2 10.85 7.59 19.44
N GLU A 3 10.21 8.54 20.11
CA GLU A 3 8.96 8.35 20.86
C GLU A 3 7.71 8.46 19.97
N SER A 4 7.86 8.31 18.65
CA SER A 4 6.85 8.71 17.65
C SER A 4 5.82 7.62 17.31
N ILE A 5 6.16 6.34 17.48
CA ILE A 5 5.44 5.23 16.82
C ILE A 5 4.11 4.83 17.52
N LEU A 6 3.85 5.24 18.78
CA LEU A 6 2.91 4.52 19.65
C LEU A 6 1.79 5.36 20.32
N ASN A 7 1.41 6.51 19.78
CA ASN A 7 0.29 7.27 20.35
C ASN A 7 -1.10 6.80 19.87
N ASN A 8 -1.16 6.02 18.79
CA ASN A 8 -2.39 5.46 18.26
C ASN A 8 -2.40 3.93 18.47
N GLU A 9 -3.26 3.47 19.37
CA GLU A 9 -3.35 2.05 19.76
C GLU A 9 -3.71 1.15 18.57
N LYS A 10 -4.55 1.62 17.65
CA LYS A 10 -4.96 0.84 16.47
C LYS A 10 -3.86 0.72 15.43
N VAL A 11 -3.11 1.80 15.20
CA VAL A 11 -1.91 1.76 14.34
C VAL A 11 -0.87 0.82 14.93
N THR A 12 -0.70 0.85 16.25
CA THR A 12 0.18 -0.08 16.98
C THR A 12 -0.29 -1.52 16.83
N GLU A 13 -1.58 -1.78 16.98
CA GLU A 13 -2.18 -3.09 16.78
C GLU A 13 -1.92 -3.63 15.37
N LEU A 14 -2.16 -2.82 14.34
CA LEU A 14 -1.88 -3.18 12.95
C LEU A 14 -0.38 -3.49 12.76
N TYR A 15 0.50 -2.62 13.25
CA TYR A 15 1.94 -2.83 13.16
C TYR A 15 2.38 -4.15 13.79
N LEU A 16 1.96 -4.40 15.03
CA LEU A 16 2.29 -5.63 15.74
C LEU A 16 1.74 -6.87 15.04
N TYR A 17 0.54 -6.78 14.46
CA TYR A 17 -0.06 -7.85 13.68
C TYR A 17 0.81 -8.20 12.46
N ILE A 18 1.22 -7.20 11.67
CA ILE A 18 2.08 -7.42 10.49
C ILE A 18 3.45 -7.99 10.92
N VAL A 19 4.03 -7.48 12.01
CA VAL A 19 5.32 -7.97 12.53
C VAL A 19 5.24 -9.44 12.97
N GLN A 20 4.16 -9.84 13.64
CA GLN A 20 4.00 -11.23 14.09
C GLN A 20 3.87 -12.23 12.94
N HIS A 21 3.49 -11.75 11.76
CA HIS A 21 3.29 -12.60 10.59
C HIS A 21 4.32 -12.35 9.48
N SER A 22 5.38 -11.56 9.74
CA SER A 22 6.36 -11.18 8.72
C SER A 22 7.15 -12.36 8.13
N ASP A 23 7.23 -13.47 8.88
CA ASP A 23 7.96 -14.68 8.48
C ASP A 23 7.03 -15.72 7.82
N THR A 24 5.73 -15.43 7.72
CA THR A 24 4.79 -16.29 7.01
C THR A 24 4.97 -16.04 5.52
N ASP A 25 5.23 -17.10 4.77
CA ASP A 25 5.27 -17.04 3.30
C ASP A 25 3.98 -16.39 2.79
N THR A 26 4.12 -15.30 2.04
CA THR A 26 3.02 -14.47 1.54
C THR A 26 2.03 -15.29 0.72
N GLU A 27 2.47 -16.37 0.07
CA GLU A 27 1.61 -17.31 -0.67
C GLU A 27 0.65 -18.10 0.23
N TYR A 28 0.89 -18.18 1.54
CA TYR A 28 0.11 -18.93 2.51
C TYR A 28 -0.58 -18.05 3.55
N TRP A 29 -0.50 -16.73 3.41
CA TRP A 29 -0.98 -15.76 4.40
C TRP A 29 -2.47 -15.38 4.24
N TYR A 30 -3.31 -16.28 3.73
CA TYR A 30 -4.74 -16.01 3.46
C TYR A 30 -5.55 -15.60 4.71
N GLY A 31 -5.23 -16.17 5.88
CA GLY A 31 -5.87 -15.76 7.15
C GLY A 31 -5.43 -14.36 7.62
N GLY A 32 -4.20 -14.00 7.31
CA GLY A 32 -3.60 -12.71 7.64
C GLY A 32 -4.27 -11.52 7.00
N ILE A 33 -4.61 -11.70 5.73
CA ILE A 33 -5.26 -10.69 4.88
C ILE A 33 -6.61 -10.27 5.48
N SER A 34 -7.45 -11.24 5.86
CA SER A 34 -8.78 -10.98 6.45
C SER A 34 -8.67 -10.20 7.75
N ASP A 35 -7.66 -10.47 8.57
CA ASP A 35 -7.46 -9.80 9.86
C ASP A 35 -6.95 -8.36 9.67
N VAL A 36 -6.01 -8.14 8.75
CA VAL A 36 -5.54 -6.77 8.40
C VAL A 36 -6.72 -5.90 7.95
N ASN A 37 -7.56 -6.41 7.04
CA ASN A 37 -8.74 -5.68 6.58
C ASN A 37 -9.76 -5.45 7.71
N SER A 38 -9.90 -6.42 8.63
CA SER A 38 -10.76 -6.27 9.81
C SER A 38 -10.25 -5.20 10.78
N ILE A 39 -8.94 -5.12 11.00
CA ILE A 39 -8.31 -4.07 11.81
C ILE A 39 -8.56 -2.71 11.16
N LEU A 40 -8.28 -2.57 9.86
CA LEU A 40 -8.48 -1.31 9.11
C LEU A 40 -9.95 -0.86 9.08
N ALA A 41 -10.90 -1.79 9.08
CA ALA A 41 -12.33 -1.45 9.13
C ALA A 41 -12.74 -0.71 10.41
N THR A 42 -11.92 -0.76 11.47
CA THR A 42 -12.15 -0.02 12.72
C THR A 42 -11.57 1.40 12.71
N PHE A 43 -10.78 1.76 11.70
CA PHE A 43 -10.05 3.03 11.65
C PHE A 43 -10.98 4.18 11.29
N ASP A 44 -10.85 5.30 12.00
CA ASP A 44 -11.42 6.57 11.58
C ASP A 44 -10.41 7.40 10.76
N ARG A 45 -10.79 8.63 10.38
CA ARG A 45 -9.92 9.50 9.58
C ARG A 45 -8.61 9.90 10.26
N ASN A 46 -8.61 10.05 11.59
CA ASN A 46 -7.40 10.36 12.33
C ASN A 46 -6.49 9.14 12.39
N ASP A 47 -7.06 7.95 12.60
CA ASP A 47 -6.31 6.70 12.58
C ASP A 47 -5.61 6.49 11.22
N ILE A 48 -6.30 6.77 10.11
CA ILE A 48 -5.72 6.69 8.76
C ILE A 48 -4.60 7.73 8.57
N LYS A 49 -4.79 8.95 9.07
CA LYS A 49 -3.76 10.00 8.99
C LYS A 49 -2.52 9.62 9.80
N ASP A 50 -2.71 9.10 11.01
CA ASP A 50 -1.62 8.64 11.87
C ASP A 50 -0.89 7.46 11.23
N LEU A 51 -1.62 6.49 10.68
CA LEU A 51 -1.04 5.37 9.94
C LEU A 51 -0.12 5.87 8.84
N VAL A 52 -0.61 6.73 7.93
CA VAL A 52 0.19 7.29 6.82
C VAL A 52 1.47 7.97 7.32
N ASN A 53 1.39 8.75 8.40
CA ASN A 53 2.57 9.42 8.95
C ASN A 53 3.61 8.44 9.48
N THR A 54 3.19 7.26 9.97
CA THR A 54 4.10 6.25 10.50
C THR A 54 4.67 5.32 9.43
N LEU A 55 4.04 5.16 8.25
CA LEU A 55 4.48 4.23 7.21
C LEU A 55 5.93 4.46 6.78
N ILE A 56 6.40 5.71 6.76
CA ILE A 56 7.79 6.05 6.38
C ILE A 56 8.83 5.49 7.36
N GLU A 57 8.43 5.18 8.59
CA GLU A 57 9.29 4.63 9.63
C GLU A 57 9.28 3.08 9.62
N TRP A 58 8.39 2.46 8.84
CA TRP A 58 8.26 1.01 8.79
C TRP A 58 9.31 0.39 7.86
N ARG A 59 9.69 -0.85 8.17
CA ARG A 59 10.64 -1.60 7.34
C ARG A 59 9.99 -1.97 5.98
N PRO A 60 10.73 -1.90 4.85
CA PRO A 60 10.20 -2.18 3.51
C PRO A 60 9.48 -3.53 3.37
N GLU A 61 9.93 -4.56 4.08
CA GLU A 61 9.32 -5.89 4.04
C GLU A 61 7.92 -5.87 4.68
N LEU A 62 7.75 -5.11 5.77
CA LEU A 62 6.45 -4.95 6.43
C LEU A 62 5.48 -4.15 5.57
N LEU A 63 5.99 -3.14 4.85
CA LEU A 63 5.22 -2.35 3.89
C LEU A 63 4.76 -3.20 2.70
N SER A 64 5.61 -4.10 2.21
CA SER A 64 5.27 -5.04 1.14
C SER A 64 4.15 -6.00 1.58
N ASN A 65 4.25 -6.55 2.79
CA ASN A 65 3.20 -7.39 3.35
C ASN A 65 1.88 -6.63 3.51
N LEU A 66 1.93 -5.40 4.01
CA LEU A 66 0.73 -4.57 4.11
C LEU A 66 0.13 -4.31 2.72
N ALA A 67 0.94 -3.98 1.71
CA ALA A 67 0.46 -3.78 0.34
C ALA A 67 -0.26 -5.01 -0.21
N PHE A 68 0.30 -6.21 -0.02
CA PHE A 68 -0.32 -7.46 -0.43
C PHE A 68 -1.67 -7.71 0.27
N ALA A 69 -1.76 -7.45 1.57
CA ALA A 69 -3.03 -7.55 2.29
C ALA A 69 -4.08 -6.52 1.79
N LEU A 70 -3.62 -5.34 1.37
CA LEU A 70 -4.48 -4.30 0.82
C LEU A 70 -4.99 -4.60 -0.60
N THR A 71 -4.37 -5.49 -1.38
CA THR A 71 -4.78 -5.80 -2.76
C THR A 71 -5.57 -7.10 -2.89
N ALA A 72 -5.51 -7.97 -1.89
CA ALA A 72 -6.21 -9.24 -1.90
C ALA A 72 -7.75 -9.12 -1.95
N ASP A 73 -8.40 -10.05 -2.65
CA ASP A 73 -9.86 -10.11 -2.79
C ASP A 73 -10.55 -10.39 -1.44
N ASP A 74 -11.03 -9.34 -0.78
CA ASP A 74 -11.93 -9.42 0.38
C ASP A 74 -12.88 -8.21 0.39
N ASP A 75 -14.18 -8.50 0.54
CA ASP A 75 -15.31 -7.57 0.50
C ASP A 75 -15.45 -6.70 1.78
N ARG A 76 -14.58 -6.90 2.78
CA ARG A 76 -14.74 -6.30 4.14
C ARG A 76 -14.05 -4.96 4.36
N GLY A 77 -13.37 -4.41 3.35
CA GLY A 77 -12.67 -3.11 3.44
C GLY A 77 -13.34 -1.99 2.65
N LEU A 78 -13.01 -0.74 2.97
CA LEU A 78 -13.36 0.42 2.14
C LEU A 78 -12.33 0.53 0.99
N PRO A 79 -12.71 0.27 -0.29
CA PRO A 79 -11.75 0.24 -1.40
C PRO A 79 -10.95 1.55 -1.51
N ALA A 80 -11.61 2.68 -1.33
CA ALA A 80 -11.02 4.02 -1.22
C ALA A 80 -9.82 4.11 -0.27
N VAL A 81 -10.00 3.65 0.98
CA VAL A 81 -8.97 3.72 2.02
C VAL A 81 -7.81 2.79 1.68
N ARG A 82 -8.12 1.59 1.18
CA ARG A 82 -7.11 0.61 0.77
C ARG A 82 -6.26 1.16 -0.38
N SER A 83 -6.89 1.73 -1.42
CA SER A 83 -6.18 2.33 -2.56
C SER A 83 -5.35 3.55 -2.12
N TYR A 84 -5.86 4.36 -1.19
CA TYR A 84 -5.12 5.48 -0.61
C TYR A 84 -3.88 5.04 0.18
N LEU A 85 -4.00 4.04 1.05
CA LEU A 85 -2.86 3.50 1.80
C LEU A 85 -1.84 2.84 0.87
N TYR A 86 -2.32 2.06 -0.10
CA TYR A 86 -1.47 1.42 -1.11
C TYR A 86 -0.68 2.46 -1.93
N ALA A 87 -1.30 3.58 -2.31
CA ALA A 87 -0.62 4.68 -2.99
C ALA A 87 0.54 5.26 -2.16
N HIS A 88 0.34 5.45 -0.85
CA HIS A 88 1.41 5.92 0.06
C HIS A 88 2.53 4.89 0.18
N ILE A 89 2.21 3.60 0.31
CA ILE A 89 3.21 2.53 0.36
C ILE A 89 4.05 2.52 -0.93
N PHE A 90 3.40 2.59 -2.09
CA PHE A 90 4.09 2.68 -3.38
C PHE A 90 5.05 3.88 -3.43
N LEU A 91 4.64 5.04 -2.92
CA LEU A 91 5.50 6.23 -2.87
C LEU A 91 6.69 6.10 -1.93
N ILE A 92 6.60 5.25 -0.90
CA ILE A 92 7.67 5.00 0.07
C ILE A 92 8.67 3.94 -0.43
N LEU A 93 8.21 2.84 -1.03
CA LEU A 93 9.06 1.69 -1.36
C LEU A 93 10.04 1.95 -2.50
N ASP A 94 11.26 1.43 -2.40
CA ASP A 94 12.24 1.43 -3.48
C ASP A 94 12.58 -0.02 -3.90
N ASN A 95 13.46 -0.20 -4.89
CA ASN A 95 13.88 -1.54 -5.32
C ASN A 95 14.68 -2.28 -4.23
N PRO A 96 14.49 -3.61 -4.05
CA PRO A 96 13.64 -4.50 -4.85
C PRO A 96 12.17 -4.59 -4.41
N GLU A 97 11.80 -4.14 -3.21
CA GLU A 97 10.47 -4.33 -2.63
C GLU A 97 9.35 -3.69 -3.44
N LEU A 98 9.65 -2.59 -4.14
CA LEU A 98 8.74 -1.93 -5.08
C LEU A 98 8.24 -2.86 -6.18
N LEU A 99 9.03 -3.86 -6.60
CA LEU A 99 8.65 -4.83 -7.63
C LEU A 99 7.41 -5.63 -7.21
N ASN A 100 7.36 -6.07 -5.95
CA ASN A 100 6.26 -6.88 -5.42
C ASN A 100 4.93 -6.12 -5.40
N VAL A 101 5.01 -4.79 -5.31
CA VAL A 101 3.82 -3.94 -5.24
C VAL A 101 3.32 -3.62 -6.65
N ILE A 102 4.21 -3.40 -7.63
CA ILE A 102 3.83 -2.99 -9.00
C ILE A 102 2.97 -4.02 -9.75
N ASP A 103 3.00 -5.30 -9.38
CA ASP A 103 2.18 -6.30 -10.04
C ASP A 103 0.67 -6.05 -9.84
N ASP A 104 0.28 -5.54 -8.66
CA ASP A 104 -1.11 -5.22 -8.30
C ASP A 104 -1.46 -3.73 -8.53
N PHE A 105 -0.71 -3.04 -9.39
CA PHE A 105 -0.84 -1.59 -9.57
C PHE A 105 -2.19 -1.17 -10.17
N ASP A 106 -2.92 -2.11 -10.78
CA ASP A 106 -4.29 -1.91 -11.25
C ASP A 106 -5.28 -1.66 -10.09
N TYR A 107 -4.92 -1.97 -8.85
CA TYR A 107 -5.69 -1.62 -7.66
C TYR A 107 -5.86 -0.10 -7.48
N LEU A 108 -4.90 0.69 -7.98
CA LEU A 108 -5.02 2.16 -8.05
C LEU A 108 -6.04 2.64 -9.10
N LEU A 109 -6.55 1.77 -9.98
CA LEU A 109 -7.62 2.12 -10.92
C LEU A 109 -8.98 2.30 -10.26
N ASN A 110 -9.14 1.82 -9.02
CA ASN A 110 -10.29 2.12 -8.17
C ASN A 110 -10.12 3.43 -7.39
N SER A 111 -9.16 4.27 -7.79
CA SER A 111 -8.86 5.56 -7.17
C SER A 111 -10.10 6.44 -7.04
N ASP A 112 -10.25 7.05 -5.87
CA ASP A 112 -11.26 8.04 -5.57
C ASP A 112 -10.62 9.42 -5.29
N ASP A 113 -11.41 10.34 -4.76
CA ASP A 113 -10.96 11.68 -4.37
C ASP A 113 -9.80 11.66 -3.37
N MET A 114 -9.58 10.57 -2.60
CA MET A 114 -8.48 10.47 -1.65
C MET A 114 -7.12 10.21 -2.34
N VAL A 115 -7.11 9.46 -3.44
CA VAL A 115 -5.88 9.14 -4.20
C VAL A 115 -5.48 10.27 -5.14
N SER A 116 -6.46 11.04 -5.63
CA SER A 116 -6.27 12.12 -6.61
C SER A 116 -5.11 13.09 -6.28
N PRO A 117 -4.92 13.54 -5.01
CA PRO A 117 -3.80 14.41 -4.64
C PRO A 117 -2.40 13.77 -4.80
N LEU A 118 -2.30 12.44 -4.79
CA LEU A 118 -1.04 11.68 -4.86
C LEU A 118 -0.61 11.37 -6.30
N VAL A 119 -1.52 11.50 -7.27
CA VAL A 119 -1.28 11.19 -8.69
C VAL A 119 -0.04 11.86 -9.27
N PRO A 120 0.25 13.16 -9.01
CA PRO A 120 1.46 13.80 -9.53
C PRO A 120 2.74 13.13 -9.04
N ASP A 121 2.80 12.74 -7.76
CA ASP A 121 3.97 12.08 -7.16
C ASP A 121 4.12 10.65 -7.65
N ILE A 122 3.00 9.91 -7.78
CA ILE A 122 3.00 8.56 -8.34
C ILE A 122 3.58 8.60 -9.76
N ARG A 123 3.12 9.55 -10.58
CA ARG A 123 3.61 9.74 -11.94
C ARG A 123 5.09 10.11 -11.98
N ARG A 124 5.52 11.02 -11.12
CA ARG A 124 6.92 11.43 -11.03
C ARG A 124 7.78 10.21 -10.70
N LYS A 125 7.40 9.43 -9.69
CA LYS A 125 8.11 8.21 -9.30
C LYS A 125 8.17 7.21 -10.45
N LEU A 126 7.04 6.92 -11.10
CA LEU A 126 7.02 6.02 -12.26
C LEU A 126 7.94 6.51 -13.40
N ASN A 127 8.02 7.81 -13.66
CA ASN A 127 8.91 8.35 -14.71
C ASN A 127 10.39 8.34 -14.32
N GLU A 128 10.70 8.53 -13.03
CA GLU A 128 12.07 8.45 -12.50
C GLU A 128 12.58 7.00 -12.49
N TYR A 129 11.69 6.03 -12.27
CA TYR A 129 11.99 4.62 -12.35
C TYR A 129 12.13 4.19 -13.82
N ASN A 130 13.38 4.04 -14.25
CA ASN A 130 13.69 3.48 -15.55
C ASN A 130 13.44 1.97 -15.50
N PHE A 131 12.22 1.54 -15.80
CA PHE A 131 11.70 0.14 -15.75
C PHE A 131 12.41 -0.84 -16.71
N LEU A 132 13.65 -0.59 -17.11
CA LEU A 132 14.42 -1.37 -18.09
C LEU A 132 14.58 -2.85 -17.73
N ASN A 133 14.33 -3.24 -16.47
CA ASN A 133 14.39 -4.63 -15.99
C ASN A 133 13.03 -5.20 -15.55
N TYR A 134 11.92 -4.48 -15.76
CA TYR A 134 10.58 -4.98 -15.45
C TYR A 134 10.04 -5.82 -16.61
N ASP A 135 9.19 -6.79 -16.30
CA ASP A 135 8.42 -7.47 -17.33
C ASP A 135 7.54 -6.45 -18.08
N ARG A 136 7.36 -6.66 -19.39
CA ARG A 136 6.50 -5.84 -20.26
C ARG A 136 5.08 -5.73 -19.73
N VAL A 137 4.60 -6.72 -18.97
CA VAL A 137 3.28 -6.71 -18.32
C VAL A 137 3.20 -5.62 -17.26
N ALA A 138 4.16 -5.56 -16.32
CA ALA A 138 4.23 -4.54 -15.28
C ALA A 138 4.34 -3.12 -15.86
N ILE A 139 5.17 -2.93 -16.89
CA ILE A 139 5.27 -1.66 -17.63
C ILE A 139 3.93 -1.29 -18.27
N GLY A 140 3.23 -2.27 -18.84
CA GLY A 140 1.89 -2.11 -19.40
C GLY A 140 0.88 -1.65 -18.35
N ASN A 141 0.87 -2.28 -17.18
CA ASN A 141 -0.01 -1.94 -16.06
C ASN A 141 0.25 -0.51 -15.57
N CYS A 142 1.51 -0.12 -15.38
CA CYS A 142 1.88 1.25 -15.03
C CYS A 142 1.39 2.27 -16.07
N GLN A 143 1.54 1.98 -17.37
CA GLN A 143 1.08 2.88 -18.43
C GLN A 143 -0.45 2.98 -18.50
N VAL A 144 -1.18 1.88 -18.27
CA VAL A 144 -2.65 1.87 -18.20
C VAL A 144 -3.14 2.72 -17.02
N VAL A 145 -2.51 2.57 -15.85
CA VAL A 145 -2.82 3.38 -14.66
C VAL A 145 -2.53 4.85 -14.91
N LEU A 146 -1.34 5.19 -15.43
CA LEU A 146 -0.99 6.56 -15.81
C LEU A 146 -2.00 7.18 -16.78
N ASN A 147 -2.45 6.43 -17.77
CA ASN A 147 -3.41 6.93 -18.77
C ASN A 147 -4.81 7.14 -18.17
N LYS A 148 -5.26 6.30 -17.24
CA LYS A 148 -6.57 6.45 -16.59
C LYS A 148 -6.59 7.54 -15.53
N LEU A 149 -5.49 7.72 -14.79
CA LEU A 149 -5.31 8.83 -13.87
C LEU A 149 -5.22 10.21 -14.55
N ASN A 150 -5.12 10.27 -15.89
CA ASN A 150 -5.20 11.51 -16.68
C ASN A 150 -6.63 11.89 -17.11
N CYS A 151 -7.60 10.99 -16.94
CA CYS A 151 -8.99 11.17 -17.39
C CYS A 151 -9.92 11.70 -16.28
N HIS A 152 -9.39 11.93 -15.09
CA HIS A 152 -10.05 12.58 -13.95
C HIS A 152 -9.37 13.91 -13.65
#